data_AF-A0A5C9AHX8-F1
#
_entry.id   AF-A0A5C9AHX8-F1
#
_cell.length_a   1.000
_cell.length_b   1.000
_cell.length_c   1.000
_cell.angle_alpha   90.00
_cell.angle_beta   90.00
_cell.angle_gamma   90.00
#
_symmetry.space_group_name_H-M   'P 1'
#
loop_
_entity.id
_entity.type
_entity.pdbx_description
1 polymer ?
#
loop_
_entity_poly.entity_id
_entity_poly.type
_entity_poly.pdbx_seq_one_letter_code
_entity_poly.pdbx_strand_id
1 'polypeptide(L)' 'YWRTTPLSTGNALLQAVDIEVSLHEDFSSVIQSRRAWFSAVGGQQ' A
#
# COMPACT_ATOMS: atom_id res chain seq x y z
N TYR A 1 4.01 10.38 10.98
CA TYR A 1 2.94 10.25 9.99
C TYR A 1 3.05 8.91 9.29
N TRP A 2 1.93 8.34 8.84
CA TRP A 2 1.93 7.11 8.04
C TRP A 2 0.87 7.21 6.93
N ARG A 3 1.12 6.56 5.80
CA ARG A 3 0.16 6.48 4.69
C ARG A 3 0.18 5.11 4.04
N THR A 4 -0.92 4.80 3.36
CA THR A 4 -1.06 3.63 2.50
C THR A 4 -1.23 4.06 1.05
N THR A 5 -0.46 3.45 0.16
CA THR A 5 -0.54 3.68 -1.29
C THR A 5 -0.86 2.37 -1.99
N PRO A 6 -2.07 2.22 -2.56
CA PRO A 6 -2.42 1.05 -3.36
C PRO A 6 -1.53 0.94 -4.60
N LEU A 7 -1.16 -0.29 -4.97
CA LEU A 7 -0.38 -0.58 -6.17
C LEU A 7 -1.15 -1.52 -7.10
N SER A 8 -1.05 -1.27 -8.40
CA SER A 8 -1.51 -2.23 -9.40
C SER A 8 -0.55 -3.41 -9.46
N THR A 9 -1.09 -4.62 -9.37
CA THR A 9 -0.32 -5.87 -9.26
C THR A 9 -0.24 -6.65 -10.56
N GLY A 10 -1.03 -6.26 -11.58
CA GLY A 10 -1.22 -7.03 -12.82
C GLY A 10 -1.91 -8.39 -12.63
N ASN A 11 -2.18 -8.81 -11.39
CA ASN A 11 -2.85 -10.05 -11.05
C ASN A 11 -4.21 -9.74 -10.41
N ALA A 12 -5.29 -10.15 -11.08
CA ALA A 12 -6.66 -9.85 -10.65
C ALA A 12 -7.04 -10.43 -9.28
N LEU A 13 -6.30 -11.40 -8.76
CA LEU A 13 -6.53 -12.03 -7.46
C LEU A 13 -5.71 -11.41 -6.32
N LEU A 14 -4.85 -10.44 -6.62
CA LEU A 14 -3.95 -9.85 -5.63
C LEU A 14 -4.05 -8.33 -5.61
N GLN A 15 -4.14 -7.77 -4.42
CA GLN A 15 -3.93 -6.35 -4.17
C GLN A 15 -2.61 -6.18 -3.44
N ALA A 16 -1.90 -5.09 -3.74
CA ALA A 16 -0.70 -4.69 -3.02
C ALA A 16 -0.87 -3.29 -2.47
N VAL A 17 -0.34 -3.07 -1.27
CA VAL A 17 -0.34 -1.76 -0.61
C VAL A 17 1.06 -1.52 -0.06
N ASP A 18 1.63 -0.37 -0.41
CA ASP A 18 2.80 0.15 0.30
C ASP A 18 2.34 0.91 1.54
N ILE A 19 2.98 0.60 2.67
CA ILE A 19 2.78 1.22 3.98
C ILE A 19 4.06 1.98 4.29
N GLU A 20 3.95 3.30 4.34
CA GLU A 20 5.08 4.20 4.52
C GLU A 20 4.96 4.96 5.84
N VAL A 21 6.07 5.08 6.55
CA VAL A 21 6.19 5.83 7.81
C VAL A 21 7.24 6.92 7.63
N SER A 22 6.86 8.15 7.97
CA SER A 22 7.75 9.32 7.93
C SER A 22 7.57 10.19 9.17
N LEU A 23 8.63 10.90 9.54
CA LEU A 23 8.54 12.01 10.51
C LEU A 23 7.89 13.26 9.90
N HIS A 24 7.87 13.40 8.57
CA HIS A 24 7.35 14.56 7.86
C HIS A 24 5.92 14.30 7.35
N GLU A 25 5.05 15.31 7.46
CA GLU A 25 3.66 15.22 7.03
C GLU A 25 3.52 15.10 5.50
N ASP A 26 4.44 15.70 4.75
CA ASP A 26 4.50 15.65 3.29
C ASP A 26 5.15 14.35 2.75
N PHE A 27 5.66 13.49 3.64
CA PHE A 27 6.40 12.26 3.29
C PHE A 27 7.64 12.51 2.41
N SER A 28 8.25 13.70 2.48
CA SER A 28 9.49 14.05 1.75
C SER A 28 10.65 13.10 2.02
N SER A 29 10.71 12.48 3.20
CA SER A 29 11.66 11.41 3.53
C SER A 29 10.97 10.26 4.26
N VAL A 30 10.82 9.12 3.58
CA VAL A 30 10.26 7.90 4.17
C VAL A 30 11.34 7.16 4.96
N ILE A 31 11.06 6.86 6.23
CA ILE A 31 12.00 6.17 7.13
C ILE A 31 11.79 4.67 7.04
N GLN A 32 10.54 4.22 6.94
CA GLN A 32 10.21 2.82 6.72
C GLN A 32 9.18 2.68 5.62
N SER A 33 9.43 1.73 4.72
CA SER A 33 8.48 1.28 3.72
C SER A 33 8.35 -0.24 3.81
N ARG A 34 7.11 -0.72 3.75
CA ARG A 34 6.76 -2.14 3.72
C ARG A 34 5.67 -2.37 2.68
N ARG A 35 5.68 -3.54 2.06
CA ARG A 35 4.63 -3.97 1.14
C ARG A 35 3.83 -5.10 1.75
N ALA A 36 2.52 -4.94 1.75
CA ALA A 36 1.59 -5.99 2.11
C ALA A 36 0.81 -6.45 0.87
N TRP A 37 0.54 -7.75 0.80
CA TRP A 37 -0.24 -8.38 -0.25
C TRP A 37 -1.53 -8.92 0.36
N PHE A 38 -2.64 -8.72 -0.35
CA PHE A 38 -3.97 -9.13 0.06
C PHE A 38 -4.63 -9.91 -1.08
N SER A 39 -5.48 -10.86 -0.74
CA SER A 39 -6.37 -11.47 -1.71
C SER A 39 -7.36 -10.42 -2.21
N ALA A 40 -7.42 -10.19 -3.52
CA ALA A 40 -8.50 -9.46 -4.15
C ALA A 40 -9.74 -10.36 -4.15
N VAL A 41 -10.44 -10.46 -3.02
CA VAL A 41 -11.72 -11.16 -2.98
C VAL A 41 -12.66 -10.40 -3.89
N GLY A 42 -13.18 -11.06 -4.93
CA GLY A 42 -14.03 -10.44 -5.93
C GLY A 42 -15.17 -9.69 -5.26
N GLY A 43 -15.14 -8.35 -5.36
CA GLY A 43 -16.25 -7.49 -5.02
C GLY A 43 -17.37 -7.71 -6.05
N GLN A 44 -18.10 -8.81 -5.90
CA GLN A 44 -19.44 -8.93 -6.42
C GLN A 44 -20.39 -8.82 -5.23
N GLN A 45 -20.90 -7.62 -5.03
CA GLN A 45 -22.20 -7.36 -4.42
C GLN A 45 -23.01 -6.56 -5.41
#